data_AF-A0A6A6KBR3-F1
#
_entry.id   AF-A0A6A6KBR3-F1
#
_cell.length_a   1.000
_cell.length_b   1.000
_cell.length_c   1.000
_cell.angle_alpha   90.00
_cell.angle_beta   90.00
_cell.angle_gamma   90.00
#
_symmetry.space_group_name_H-M   'P 1'
#
loop_
_entity.id
_entity.type
_entity.pdbx_description
1 polymer ?
#
loop_
_entity_poly.entity_id
_entity_poly.type
_entity_poly.pdbx_seq_one_letter_code
_entity_poly.pdbx_strand_id
1 'polypeptide(L)'
;MAQEETISIYRVRFETMVSVKDGKHTTTTRYARFLKPCADNVDQAINVPNTPLLSENFSHNSTSWASKVLFKSWVRPHEKWEEWIDRLARKHGDIWNQTCIYDSILSSTYQIHCNRNLILGLAEFWCLETNTFIFPWGEATITLEDVMLIGGHLVTGEPVTSPLTKALIKVEGAMKEKRNELLNTRAKKTTHLAWMRHFMDVETEIEHVVFLALWLSRYVFPSLPGDTLRKEVFPLAIHQAEGKKMALAPAVLASLYRNLSLLKEQAVTSQEAIIVSGPLQLVHVGVKVFKRLEFLVLVVGKKVCNLKS
;
A
#
# COMPACT_ATOMS: atom_id res chain seq x y z
N MET A 1 -23.82 -42.58 -5.37
CA MET A 1 -22.47 -41.98 -5.43
C MET A 1 -22.50 -40.91 -6.50
N ALA A 2 -22.68 -39.65 -6.12
CA ALA A 2 -22.58 -38.53 -7.06
C ALA A 2 -21.08 -38.22 -7.26
N GLN A 3 -20.60 -38.26 -8.50
CA GLN A 3 -19.27 -37.77 -8.85
C GLN A 3 -19.27 -36.25 -8.67
N GLU A 4 -18.46 -35.74 -7.75
CA GLU A 4 -18.09 -34.32 -7.70
C GLU A 4 -17.35 -33.98 -9.00
N GLU A 5 -18.05 -33.36 -9.95
CA GLU A 5 -17.43 -32.73 -11.10
C GLU A 5 -16.51 -31.62 -10.60
N THR A 6 -15.21 -31.80 -10.79
CA THR A 6 -14.20 -30.80 -10.44
C THR A 6 -14.31 -29.65 -11.43
N ILE A 7 -15.06 -28.60 -11.08
CA ILE A 7 -15.23 -27.41 -11.91
C ILE A 7 -13.88 -26.71 -12.03
N SER A 8 -13.15 -26.95 -13.12
CA SER A 8 -11.92 -26.22 -13.42
C SER A 8 -12.25 -24.76 -13.74
N ILE A 9 -11.79 -23.84 -12.90
CA ILE A 9 -11.93 -22.38 -13.05
C ILE A 9 -11.02 -21.79 -14.13
N TYR A 10 -10.20 -22.61 -14.80
CA TYR A 10 -9.28 -22.18 -15.84
C TYR A 10 -9.39 -23.02 -17.11
N ARG A 11 -9.04 -22.40 -18.25
CA ARG A 11 -8.83 -23.01 -19.56
C ARG A 11 -7.35 -22.98 -19.91
N VAL A 12 -6.87 -24.02 -20.56
CA VAL A 12 -5.48 -24.09 -21.06
C VAL A 12 -5.49 -23.72 -22.54
N ARG A 13 -4.56 -22.87 -22.96
CA ARG A 13 -4.29 -22.60 -24.37
C ARG A 13 -2.84 -22.90 -24.69
N PHE A 14 -2.60 -23.43 -25.88
CA PHE A 14 -1.28 -23.69 -26.43
C PHE A 14 -1.06 -22.72 -27.57
N GLU A 15 0.01 -21.93 -27.50
CA GLU A 15 0.35 -20.99 -28.56
C GLU A 15 1.78 -21.22 -29.01
N THR A 16 1.97 -21.11 -30.32
CA THR A 16 3.26 -21.36 -30.95
C THR A 16 4.02 -20.04 -31.06
N MET A 17 4.98 -19.83 -30.18
CA MET A 17 5.79 -18.62 -30.15
C MET A 17 7.00 -18.79 -31.06
N VAL A 18 7.18 -17.87 -32.02
CA VAL A 18 8.38 -17.83 -32.87
C VAL A 18 9.33 -16.80 -32.26
N SER A 19 10.55 -17.23 -31.93
CA SER A 19 11.63 -16.32 -31.52
C SER A 19 12.79 -16.43 -32.50
N VAL A 20 13.41 -15.29 -32.80
CA VAL A 20 14.62 -15.25 -33.64
C VAL A 20 15.81 -15.10 -32.72
N LYS A 21 16.67 -16.12 -32.69
CA LYS A 21 18.00 -16.05 -32.07
C LYS A 21 19.03 -16.43 -33.13
N ASP A 22 20.05 -15.58 -33.28
CA ASP A 22 21.18 -15.81 -34.18
C ASP A 22 20.77 -16.13 -35.63
N GLY A 23 19.76 -15.42 -36.16
CA GLY A 23 19.27 -15.60 -37.53
C GLY A 23 18.50 -16.91 -37.78
N LYS A 24 18.32 -17.77 -36.76
CA LYS A 24 17.47 -18.96 -36.84
C LYS A 24 16.14 -18.70 -36.14
N HIS A 25 15.05 -18.99 -36.84
CA HIS A 25 13.71 -19.05 -36.26
C HIS A 25 13.61 -20.29 -35.38
N THR A 26 13.46 -20.09 -34.08
CA THR A 26 13.15 -21.14 -33.12
C THR A 26 11.70 -21.04 -32.73
N THR A 27 10.96 -22.13 -32.92
CA THR A 27 9.54 -22.22 -32.64
C THR A 27 9.35 -22.98 -31.32
N THR A 28 8.74 -22.34 -30.32
CA THR A 28 8.48 -22.96 -29.01
C THR A 28 6.99 -22.92 -28.72
N THR A 29 6.37 -24.08 -28.54
CA THR A 29 5.00 -24.17 -28.05
C THR A 29 4.97 -23.84 -26.56
N ARG A 30 4.20 -22.83 -26.17
CA ARG A 30 3.98 -22.48 -24.77
C ARG A 30 2.55 -22.79 -24.38
N TYR A 31 2.37 -23.34 -23.19
CA TYR A 31 1.05 -23.47 -22.57
C TYR A 31 0.83 -22.32 -21.60
N ALA A 32 -0.37 -21.74 -21.62
CA ALA A 32 -0.80 -20.73 -20.68
C ALA A 32 -2.17 -21.11 -20.11
N ARG A 33 -2.34 -20.88 -18.81
CA ARG A 33 -3.61 -21.09 -18.10
C ARG A 33 -4.32 -19.75 -17.97
N PHE A 34 -5.54 -19.67 -18.45
CA PHE A 34 -6.40 -18.50 -18.37
C PHE A 34 -7.61 -18.84 -17.51
N LEU A 35 -8.09 -17.91 -16.69
CA LEU A 35 -9.36 -18.11 -16.02
C LEU A 35 -10.48 -18.28 -17.06
N LYS A 36 -11.45 -19.14 -16.76
CA LYS A 36 -12.69 -19.19 -17.54
C LYS A 36 -13.42 -17.86 -17.36
N PRO A 37 -13.96 -17.26 -18.44
CA PRO A 37 -14.85 -16.12 -18.31
C PRO A 37 -15.99 -16.45 -17.35
N CYS A 38 -16.34 -15.53 -16.46
CA CYS A 38 -17.50 -15.70 -15.58
C CYS A 38 -18.84 -15.48 -16.29
N ALA A 39 -18.80 -14.96 -17.52
CA ALA A 39 -19.97 -14.71 -18.36
C ALA A 39 -19.91 -15.57 -19.62
N ASP A 40 -21.06 -16.11 -20.03
CA ASP A 40 -21.18 -16.99 -21.20
C ASP A 40 -21.19 -16.19 -22.52
N ASN A 41 -21.52 -14.91 -22.46
CA ASN A 41 -21.53 -13.99 -23.59
C ASN A 41 -21.17 -12.56 -23.16
N VAL A 42 -20.91 -11.69 -24.15
CA VAL A 42 -20.48 -10.30 -23.92
C VAL A 42 -21.58 -9.47 -23.25
N ASP A 43 -22.86 -9.76 -23.53
CA ASP A 43 -23.99 -9.02 -22.95
C ASP A 43 -24.18 -9.32 -21.45
N GLN A 44 -23.73 -10.49 -20.99
CA GLN A 44 -23.67 -10.89 -19.58
C GLN A 44 -22.34 -10.48 -18.91
N ALA A 45 -21.34 -10.06 -19.68
CA ALA A 45 -20.09 -9.61 -19.13
C ALA A 45 -20.29 -8.25 -18.45
N ILE A 46 -19.58 -8.02 -17.34
CA ILE A 46 -19.56 -6.70 -16.70
C ILE A 46 -18.96 -5.73 -17.72
N ASN A 47 -19.74 -4.71 -18.09
CA ASN A 47 -19.29 -3.66 -19.00
C ASN A 47 -18.10 -2.94 -18.40
N VAL A 48 -17.13 -2.58 -19.24
CA VAL A 48 -16.03 -1.71 -18.82
C VAL A 48 -16.64 -0.40 -18.30
N PRO A 49 -16.27 0.06 -17.10
CA PRO A 49 -16.74 1.32 -16.55
C PRO A 49 -16.60 2.45 -17.58
N ASN A 50 -17.69 3.16 -17.87
CA ASN A 50 -17.67 4.35 -18.75
C ASN A 50 -17.14 5.61 -18.02
N THR A 51 -16.52 5.42 -16.85
CA THR A 51 -15.97 6.52 -16.06
C THR A 51 -14.74 7.09 -16.78
N PRO A 52 -14.72 8.40 -17.12
CA PRO A 52 -13.62 8.98 -17.87
C PRO A 52 -12.30 8.79 -17.10
N LEU A 53 -11.30 8.32 -17.82
CA LEU A 53 -9.96 8.13 -17.26
C LEU A 53 -9.17 9.44 -17.40
N LEU A 54 -8.24 9.67 -16.48
CA LEU A 54 -7.32 10.80 -16.62
C LEU A 54 -6.46 10.64 -17.88
N SER A 55 -6.11 9.41 -18.25
CA SER A 55 -5.40 9.09 -19.49
C SER A 55 -6.13 9.53 -20.76
N GLU A 56 -7.45 9.69 -20.73
CA GLU A 56 -8.24 10.18 -21.87
C GLU A 56 -8.21 11.71 -21.97
N ASN A 57 -8.11 12.39 -20.82
CA ASN A 57 -8.07 13.85 -20.71
C ASN A 57 -6.66 14.42 -20.89
N PHE A 58 -5.62 13.68 -20.46
CA PHE A 58 -4.24 14.05 -20.70
C PHE A 58 -3.83 13.63 -22.11
N SER A 59 -3.75 14.59 -23.03
CA SER A 59 -3.28 14.33 -24.39
C SER A 59 -1.93 13.62 -24.35
N HIS A 60 -1.74 12.63 -25.24
CA HIS A 60 -0.56 11.75 -25.31
C HIS A 60 0.80 12.49 -25.43
N ASN A 61 0.79 13.82 -25.57
CA ASN A 61 1.96 14.69 -25.74
C ASN A 61 2.15 15.73 -24.61
N SER A 62 1.26 15.83 -23.61
CA SER A 62 1.45 16.74 -22.47
C SER A 62 2.23 16.03 -21.35
N THR A 63 3.50 16.38 -21.23
CA THR A 63 4.50 15.69 -20.39
C THR A 63 4.36 15.94 -18.89
N SER A 64 3.33 16.64 -18.43
CA SER A 64 3.20 17.01 -17.02
C SER A 64 1.74 17.13 -16.59
N TRP A 65 1.42 16.53 -15.45
CA TRP A 65 0.21 16.85 -14.70
C TRP A 65 0.12 18.38 -14.49
N ALA A 66 -1.06 18.96 -14.70
CA ALA A 66 -1.25 20.40 -14.60
C ALA A 66 -0.93 20.95 -13.20
N SER A 67 -1.10 20.11 -12.17
CA SER A 67 -0.90 20.43 -10.77
C SER A 67 0.39 19.84 -10.20
N LYS A 68 1.04 20.58 -9.29
CA LYS A 68 2.21 20.05 -8.56
C LYS A 68 1.76 18.97 -7.58
N VAL A 69 2.13 17.71 -7.84
CA VAL A 69 1.80 16.58 -6.94
C VAL A 69 2.89 16.39 -5.87
N LEU A 70 2.50 16.46 -4.61
CA LEU A 70 3.35 16.33 -3.44
C LEU A 70 3.02 15.04 -2.67
N PHE A 71 3.91 14.05 -2.79
CA PHE A 71 3.86 12.82 -1.99
C PHE A 71 4.44 13.08 -0.59
N LYS A 72 3.60 13.04 0.45
CA LYS A 72 4.02 13.34 1.83
C LYS A 72 4.26 12.10 2.71
N SER A 73 3.93 10.90 2.23
CA SER A 73 4.08 9.64 2.98
C SER A 73 5.41 8.91 2.77
N TRP A 74 6.32 9.48 1.99
CA TRP A 74 7.61 8.85 1.72
C TRP A 74 8.64 9.27 2.75
N VAL A 75 8.58 8.62 3.92
CA VAL A 75 9.44 8.96 5.04
C VAL A 75 10.74 8.18 4.97
N ARG A 76 11.88 8.87 5.12
CA ARG A 76 13.17 8.19 5.29
C ARG A 76 13.23 7.61 6.71
N PRO A 77 13.64 6.35 6.86
CA PRO A 77 13.99 5.80 8.17
C PRO A 77 15.07 6.68 8.81
N HIS A 78 14.91 6.98 10.09
CA HIS A 78 15.93 7.68 10.87
C HIS A 78 16.84 6.64 11.51
N GLU A 79 18.13 6.89 11.70
CA GLU A 79 19.08 5.88 12.26
C GLU A 79 18.59 5.29 13.58
N LYS A 80 18.18 6.15 14.51
CA LYS A 80 17.52 5.75 15.77
C LYS A 80 16.28 4.85 15.64
N TRP A 81 15.60 4.81 14.48
CA TRP A 81 14.45 3.93 14.26
C TRP A 81 14.86 2.47 14.26
N GLU A 82 15.95 2.14 13.58
CA GLU A 82 16.49 0.78 13.50
C GLU A 82 17.01 0.32 14.87
N GLU A 83 17.75 1.21 15.56
CA GLU A 83 18.19 0.96 16.94
C GLU A 83 17.02 0.64 17.88
N TRP A 84 15.89 1.37 17.74
CA TRP A 84 14.70 1.14 18.54
C TRP A 84 14.04 -0.21 18.25
N ILE A 85 13.97 -0.58 16.95
CA ILE A 85 13.49 -1.89 16.52
C ILE A 85 14.34 -3.00 17.11
N ASP A 86 15.66 -2.93 17.00
CA ASP A 86 16.57 -3.95 17.50
C ASP A 86 16.45 -4.13 19.02
N ARG A 87 16.29 -3.03 19.76
CA ARG A 87 16.08 -3.05 21.21
C ARG A 87 14.78 -3.74 21.58
N LEU A 88 13.67 -3.37 20.93
CA LEU A 88 12.35 -3.91 21.24
C LEU A 88 12.15 -5.33 20.72
N ALA A 89 12.79 -5.71 19.60
CA ALA A 89 12.76 -7.06 19.05
C ALA A 89 13.29 -8.11 20.05
N ARG A 90 14.33 -7.76 20.83
CA ARG A 90 14.88 -8.64 21.88
C ARG A 90 13.88 -8.95 23.00
N LYS A 91 12.90 -8.08 23.23
CA LYS A 91 11.91 -8.21 24.31
C LYS A 91 10.54 -8.68 23.84
N HIS A 92 10.12 -8.21 22.67
CA HIS A 92 8.75 -8.37 22.15
C HIS A 92 8.72 -9.10 20.80
N GLY A 93 9.86 -9.60 20.30
CA GLY A 93 9.96 -10.28 19.02
C GLY A 93 9.02 -11.49 18.91
N ASP A 94 8.84 -12.25 19.99
CA ASP A 94 7.89 -13.37 20.03
C ASP A 94 6.45 -12.89 19.80
N ILE A 95 6.04 -11.78 20.42
CA ILE A 95 4.72 -11.18 20.23
C ILE A 95 4.56 -10.71 18.79
N TRP A 96 5.60 -10.10 18.21
CA TRP A 96 5.56 -9.62 16.82
C TRP A 96 5.47 -10.76 15.80
N ASN A 97 6.12 -11.88 16.08
CA ASN A 97 6.01 -13.10 15.28
C ASN A 97 4.62 -13.72 15.40
N GLN A 98 4.11 -13.84 16.63
CA GLN A 98 2.76 -14.37 16.89
C GLN A 98 1.66 -13.53 16.25
N THR A 99 1.83 -12.21 16.20
CA THR A 99 0.89 -11.28 15.55
C THR A 99 1.16 -11.06 14.06
N CYS A 100 2.21 -11.69 13.52
CA CYS A 100 2.64 -11.60 12.12
C CYS A 100 2.93 -10.15 11.66
N ILE A 101 3.44 -9.30 12.55
CA ILE A 101 3.84 -7.92 12.23
C ILE A 101 5.37 -7.74 12.14
N TYR A 102 6.13 -8.77 12.52
CA TYR A 102 7.60 -8.71 12.58
C TYR A 102 8.20 -8.28 11.22
N ASP A 103 7.85 -8.98 10.14
CA ASP A 103 8.37 -8.67 8.80
C ASP A 103 7.96 -7.27 8.34
N SER A 104 6.75 -6.84 8.68
CA SER A 104 6.25 -5.51 8.35
C SER A 104 6.99 -4.40 9.13
N ILE A 105 7.32 -4.65 10.39
CA ILE A 105 8.17 -3.75 11.20
C ILE A 105 9.57 -3.70 10.61
N LEU A 106 10.19 -4.84 10.29
CA LEU A 106 11.51 -4.86 9.64
C LEU A 106 11.50 -4.14 8.29
N SER A 107 10.43 -4.30 7.50
CA SER A 107 10.31 -3.62 6.20
C SER A 107 10.41 -2.09 6.32
N SER A 108 10.07 -1.54 7.49
CA SER A 108 10.12 -0.09 7.76
C SER A 108 11.53 0.48 7.97
N THR A 109 12.56 -0.37 8.10
CA THR A 109 13.97 0.08 8.12
C THR A 109 14.49 0.36 6.71
N TYR A 110 13.84 -0.18 5.68
CA TYR A 110 14.28 -0.03 4.30
C TYR A 110 13.76 1.26 3.67
N GLN A 111 14.66 1.98 3.01
CA GLN A 111 14.28 3.14 2.21
C GLN A 111 13.85 2.71 0.80
N ILE A 112 12.53 2.67 0.57
CA ILE A 112 11.99 2.59 -0.79
C ILE A 112 12.15 3.96 -1.45
N HIS A 113 12.68 4.04 -2.66
CA HIS A 113 12.76 5.29 -3.42
C HIS A 113 11.48 5.51 -4.23
N CYS A 114 10.77 6.61 -3.99
CA CYS A 114 9.55 6.96 -4.71
C CYS A 114 9.86 7.27 -6.17
N ASN A 115 9.29 6.49 -7.11
CA ASN A 115 9.24 6.90 -8.51
C ASN A 115 7.91 7.62 -8.74
N ARG A 116 7.94 8.95 -8.65
CA ARG A 116 6.74 9.78 -8.80
C ARG A 116 6.07 9.58 -10.16
N ASN A 117 6.86 9.50 -11.23
CA ASN A 117 6.35 9.34 -12.59
C ASN A 117 5.62 8.00 -12.76
N LEU A 118 6.12 6.94 -12.11
CA LEU A 118 5.45 5.64 -12.12
C LEU A 118 4.07 5.72 -11.44
N ILE A 119 4.00 6.31 -10.24
CA ILE A 119 2.74 6.43 -9.50
C ILE A 119 1.73 7.31 -10.25
N LEU A 120 2.17 8.45 -10.79
CA LEU A 120 1.31 9.34 -11.57
C LEU A 120 0.83 8.68 -12.87
N GLY A 121 1.72 8.00 -13.59
CA GLY A 121 1.36 7.27 -14.81
C GLY A 121 0.37 6.13 -14.55
N LEU A 122 0.40 5.49 -13.38
CA LEU A 122 -0.60 4.51 -12.97
C LEU A 122 -1.92 5.18 -12.58
N ALA A 123 -1.85 6.29 -11.84
CA ALA A 123 -3.04 7.05 -11.43
C ALA A 123 -3.84 7.57 -12.62
N GLU A 124 -3.21 7.80 -13.78
CA GLU A 124 -3.88 8.13 -15.04
C GLU A 124 -4.92 7.07 -15.48
N PHE A 125 -4.70 5.82 -15.10
CA PHE A 125 -5.57 4.67 -15.42
C PHE A 125 -6.50 4.28 -14.26
N TRP A 126 -6.45 4.98 -13.12
CA TRP A 126 -7.27 4.64 -11.97
C TRP A 126 -8.76 4.88 -12.25
N CYS A 127 -9.58 3.87 -11.98
CA CYS A 127 -11.03 3.93 -12.03
C CYS A 127 -11.60 3.82 -10.61
N LEU A 128 -12.39 4.83 -10.20
CA LEU A 128 -12.98 4.89 -8.86
C LEU A 128 -14.13 3.88 -8.69
N GLU A 129 -14.83 3.57 -9.79
CA GLU A 129 -16.00 2.69 -9.79
C GLU A 129 -15.62 1.24 -9.43
N THR A 130 -14.50 0.78 -9.99
CA THR A 130 -14.02 -0.60 -9.80
C THR A 130 -12.86 -0.71 -8.81
N ASN A 131 -12.27 0.41 -8.38
CA ASN A 131 -11.01 0.45 -7.61
C ASN A 131 -9.88 -0.34 -8.30
N THR A 132 -9.73 -0.11 -9.60
CA THR A 132 -8.75 -0.78 -10.45
C THR A 132 -8.11 0.18 -11.44
N PHE A 133 -7.00 -0.25 -12.02
CA PHE A 133 -6.35 0.39 -13.15
C PHE A 133 -6.88 -0.22 -14.45
N ILE A 134 -7.44 0.60 -15.32
CA ILE A 134 -7.99 0.19 -16.62
C ILE A 134 -6.93 0.44 -17.69
N PHE A 135 -6.20 -0.60 -18.09
CA PHE A 135 -5.23 -0.51 -19.18
C PHE A 135 -5.82 -0.97 -20.52
N PRO A 136 -5.22 -0.61 -21.67
CA PRO A 136 -5.67 -1.09 -22.99
C PRO A 136 -5.70 -2.61 -23.14
N TRP A 137 -4.93 -3.34 -22.33
CA TRP A 137 -4.84 -4.81 -22.34
C TRP A 137 -5.61 -5.47 -21.19
N GLY A 138 -6.31 -4.70 -20.35
CA GLY A 138 -7.15 -5.23 -19.29
C GLY A 138 -7.03 -4.51 -17.96
N GLU A 139 -7.85 -4.95 -17.03
CA GLU A 139 -7.97 -4.42 -15.68
C GLU A 139 -6.97 -5.07 -14.73
N ALA A 140 -6.37 -4.27 -13.85
CA ALA A 140 -5.49 -4.75 -12.80
C ALA A 140 -5.62 -3.91 -11.53
N THR A 141 -5.36 -4.48 -10.36
CA THR A 141 -5.35 -3.73 -9.09
C THR A 141 -4.44 -4.36 -8.07
N ILE A 142 -4.16 -3.62 -7.00
CA ILE A 142 -3.52 -4.16 -5.79
C ILE A 142 -4.57 -4.92 -5.01
N THR A 143 -4.32 -6.18 -4.67
CA THR A 143 -5.27 -7.04 -3.98
C THR A 143 -4.88 -7.25 -2.51
N LEU A 144 -5.74 -7.92 -1.74
CA LEU A 144 -5.39 -8.33 -0.37
C LEU A 144 -4.16 -9.24 -0.31
N GLU A 145 -3.96 -10.08 -1.33
CA GLU A 145 -2.77 -10.92 -1.45
C GLU A 145 -1.51 -10.07 -1.59
N ASP A 146 -1.54 -9.02 -2.41
CA ASP A 146 -0.42 -8.08 -2.57
C ASP A 146 -0.13 -7.34 -1.25
N VAL A 147 -1.16 -6.90 -0.53
CA VAL A 147 -0.98 -6.24 0.77
C VAL A 147 -0.38 -7.20 1.81
N MET A 148 -0.76 -8.47 1.78
CA MET A 148 -0.19 -9.49 2.65
C MET A 148 1.27 -9.80 2.30
N LEU A 149 1.57 -10.06 1.04
CA LEU A 149 2.91 -10.46 0.59
C LEU A 149 3.92 -9.31 0.63
N ILE A 150 3.51 -8.10 0.20
CA ILE A 150 4.38 -6.94 0.09
C ILE A 150 4.40 -6.14 1.39
N GLY A 151 3.24 -5.97 2.01
CA GLY A 151 3.09 -5.17 3.24
C GLY A 151 3.32 -5.95 4.53
N GLY A 152 3.29 -7.29 4.50
CA GLY A 152 3.39 -8.12 5.70
C GLY A 152 2.18 -7.93 6.63
N HIS A 153 0.98 -7.77 6.07
CA HIS A 153 -0.23 -7.50 6.83
C HIS A 153 -1.23 -8.65 6.75
N LEU A 154 -1.86 -8.98 7.88
CA LEU A 154 -2.85 -10.05 7.94
C LEU A 154 -4.17 -9.67 7.28
N VAL A 155 -4.72 -10.60 6.50
CA VAL A 155 -6.08 -10.51 5.92
C VAL A 155 -7.15 -10.85 6.97
N THR A 156 -6.85 -11.81 7.84
CA THR A 156 -7.77 -12.32 8.87
C THR A 156 -7.28 -11.96 10.26
N GLY A 157 -8.20 -11.64 11.16
CA GLY A 157 -7.92 -11.27 12.54
C GLY A 157 -9.07 -10.47 13.15
N GLU A 158 -8.84 -9.91 14.33
CA GLU A 158 -9.76 -8.94 14.91
C GLU A 158 -9.87 -7.68 14.01
N PRO A 159 -11.07 -7.08 13.89
CA PRO A 159 -11.25 -5.83 13.18
C PRO A 159 -10.35 -4.72 13.73
N VAL A 160 -9.83 -3.85 12.86
CA VAL A 160 -9.01 -2.69 13.28
C VAL A 160 -9.78 -1.69 14.17
N THR A 161 -11.11 -1.81 14.20
CA THR A 161 -12.02 -1.03 15.04
C THR A 161 -12.43 -1.74 16.34
N SER A 162 -11.82 -2.89 16.67
CA SER A 162 -12.13 -3.64 17.88
C SER A 162 -12.05 -2.76 19.13
N PRO A 163 -13.09 -2.75 19.98
CA PRO A 163 -13.09 -1.94 21.20
C PRO A 163 -12.06 -2.46 22.21
N LEU A 164 -11.54 -1.55 23.03
CA LEU A 164 -10.65 -1.89 24.14
C LEU A 164 -11.45 -2.38 25.36
N THR A 165 -10.86 -3.28 26.13
CA THR A 165 -11.40 -3.67 27.44
C THR A 165 -11.17 -2.57 28.47
N LYS A 166 -11.90 -2.59 29.60
CA LYS A 166 -11.79 -1.57 30.66
C LYS A 166 -10.36 -1.36 31.17
N ALA A 167 -9.55 -2.41 31.23
CA ALA A 167 -8.15 -2.31 31.64
C ALA A 167 -7.30 -1.57 30.59
N LEU A 168 -7.47 -1.90 29.32
CA LEU A 168 -6.71 -1.33 28.20
C LEU A 168 -7.08 0.12 27.90
N ILE A 169 -8.31 0.55 28.24
CA ILE A 169 -8.72 1.97 28.16
C ILE A 169 -7.82 2.86 29.03
N LYS A 170 -7.31 2.36 30.17
CA LYS A 170 -6.37 3.13 31.01
C LYS A 170 -5.06 3.40 30.30
N VAL A 171 -4.53 2.41 29.57
CA VAL A 171 -3.32 2.55 28.75
C VAL A 171 -3.54 3.56 27.63
N GLU A 172 -4.70 3.50 26.97
CA GLU A 172 -5.06 4.48 25.95
C GLU A 172 -5.16 5.91 26.50
N GLY A 173 -5.68 6.07 27.72
CA GLY A 173 -5.71 7.33 28.46
C GLY A 173 -4.31 7.90 28.68
N ALA A 174 -3.40 7.09 29.24
CA ALA A 174 -2.00 7.49 29.46
C ALA A 174 -1.29 7.90 28.15
N MET A 175 -1.53 7.16 27.07
CA MET A 175 -1.01 7.49 25.74
C MET A 175 -1.52 8.85 25.23
N LYS A 176 -2.82 9.14 25.41
CA LYS A 176 -3.43 10.41 25.03
C LYS A 176 -2.88 11.57 25.88
N GLU A 177 -2.68 11.37 27.16
CA GLU A 177 -2.07 12.35 28.07
C GLU A 177 -0.63 12.68 27.63
N LYS A 178 0.22 11.68 27.40
CA LYS A 178 1.59 11.89 26.90
C LYS A 178 1.63 12.59 25.55
N ARG A 179 0.71 12.25 24.64
CA ARG A 179 0.58 12.97 23.38
C ARG A 179 0.22 14.44 23.62
N ASN A 180 -0.71 14.74 24.52
CA ASN A 180 -1.12 16.10 24.84
C ASN A 180 -0.01 16.92 25.53
N GLU A 181 0.78 16.31 26.41
CA GLU A 181 1.98 16.93 27.00
C GLU A 181 2.96 17.39 25.90
N LEU A 182 3.23 16.53 24.92
CA LEU A 182 4.11 16.84 23.79
C LEU A 182 3.49 17.88 22.84
N LEU A 183 2.16 17.91 22.70
CA LEU A 183 1.45 18.96 21.94
C LEU A 183 1.60 20.34 22.58
N ASN A 184 1.60 20.43 23.91
CA ASN A 184 1.66 21.70 24.64
C ASN A 184 3.06 22.37 24.60
N THR A 185 4.03 21.76 23.93
CA THR A 185 5.33 22.38 23.66
C THR A 185 5.22 23.49 22.60
N ARG A 186 6.25 24.34 22.47
CA ARG A 186 6.31 25.45 21.48
C ARG A 186 5.95 25.05 20.05
N ALA A 187 6.12 23.78 19.68
CA ALA A 187 5.84 23.27 18.34
C ALA A 187 4.34 23.08 18.04
N LYS A 188 3.46 22.99 19.06
CA LYS A 188 2.01 22.73 18.92
C LYS A 188 1.64 21.47 18.10
N LYS A 189 2.60 20.55 17.91
CA LYS A 189 2.42 19.27 17.18
C LYS A 189 3.31 18.18 17.78
N THR A 190 2.76 16.98 17.93
CA THR A 190 3.53 15.79 18.31
C THR A 190 4.11 15.20 17.04
N THR A 191 5.34 15.59 16.72
CA THR A 191 6.03 15.03 15.55
C THR A 191 6.43 13.58 15.80
N HIS A 192 6.55 12.80 14.73
CA HIS A 192 7.05 11.42 14.82
C HIS A 192 8.43 11.35 15.48
N LEU A 193 9.29 12.33 15.17
CA LEU A 193 10.64 12.43 15.75
C LEU A 193 10.62 12.83 17.22
N ALA A 194 9.77 13.77 17.63
CA ALA A 194 9.65 14.18 19.03
C ALA A 194 9.11 13.04 19.89
N TRP A 195 8.11 12.31 19.37
CA TRP A 195 7.58 11.10 20.01
C TRP A 195 8.66 10.04 20.19
N MET A 196 9.38 9.69 19.12
CA MET A 196 10.46 8.71 19.17
C MET A 196 11.55 9.10 20.18
N ARG A 197 12.04 10.35 20.14
CA ARG A 197 13.08 10.82 21.07
C ARG A 197 12.64 10.69 22.53
N HIS A 198 11.42 11.13 22.85
CA HIS A 198 10.91 11.09 24.23
C HIS A 198 10.92 9.68 24.82
N PHE A 199 10.48 8.67 24.07
CA PHE A 199 10.36 7.30 24.56
C PHE A 199 11.59 6.43 24.30
N MET A 200 12.51 6.86 23.44
CA MET A 200 13.79 6.18 23.32
C MET A 200 14.71 6.45 24.51
N ASP A 201 14.64 7.66 25.07
CA ASP A 201 15.46 8.12 26.19
C ASP A 201 14.91 7.67 27.56
N VAL A 202 13.64 7.25 27.62
CA VAL A 202 12.97 6.81 28.84
C VAL A 202 12.36 5.42 28.64
N GLU A 203 12.91 4.42 29.33
CA GLU A 203 12.34 3.08 29.37
C GLU A 203 11.03 3.12 30.18
N THR A 204 9.92 2.73 29.55
CA THR A 204 8.59 2.75 30.17
C THR A 204 7.85 1.46 29.87
N GLU A 205 6.96 1.05 30.78
CA GLU A 205 6.10 -0.13 30.57
C GLU A 205 5.22 -0.03 29.31
N ILE A 206 4.98 1.19 28.82
CA ILE A 206 4.18 1.44 27.62
C ILE A 206 5.03 1.60 26.35
N GLU A 207 6.35 1.47 26.42
CA GLU A 207 7.27 1.72 25.30
C GLU A 207 6.92 0.90 24.06
N HIS A 208 6.55 -0.37 24.23
CA HIS A 208 6.12 -1.24 23.13
C HIS A 208 4.84 -0.71 22.44
N VAL A 209 3.84 -0.30 23.22
CA VAL A 209 2.59 0.28 22.69
C VAL A 209 2.87 1.59 21.95
N VAL A 210 3.70 2.44 22.54
CA VAL A 210 4.16 3.72 21.98
C VAL A 210 4.85 3.52 20.64
N PHE A 211 5.75 2.54 20.57
CA PHE A 211 6.47 2.16 19.36
C PHE A 211 5.51 1.69 18.27
N LEU A 212 4.60 0.75 18.59
CA LEU A 212 3.61 0.24 17.65
C LEU A 212 2.69 1.34 17.14
N ALA A 213 2.27 2.28 17.99
CA ALA A 213 1.48 3.43 17.57
C ALA A 213 2.23 4.32 16.56
N LEU A 214 3.53 4.52 16.77
CA LEU A 214 4.35 5.27 15.81
C LEU A 214 4.50 4.50 14.49
N TRP A 215 4.81 3.21 14.54
CA TRP A 215 4.91 2.34 13.35
C TRP A 215 3.61 2.37 12.54
N LEU A 216 2.47 2.16 13.18
CA LEU A 216 1.14 2.21 12.56
C LEU A 216 0.87 3.58 11.93
N SER A 217 1.15 4.67 12.63
CA SER A 217 0.88 6.02 12.13
C SER A 217 1.81 6.44 10.98
N ARG A 218 3.04 5.92 10.93
CA ARG A 218 4.08 6.34 10.00
C ARG A 218 4.16 5.48 8.75
N TYR A 219 4.00 4.16 8.89
CA TYR A 219 4.24 3.20 7.79
C TYR A 219 2.98 2.49 7.31
N VAL A 220 2.07 2.14 8.21
CA VAL A 220 0.86 1.36 7.87
C VAL A 220 -0.29 2.27 7.42
N PHE A 221 -0.56 3.33 8.18
CA PHE A 221 -1.62 4.30 7.94
C PHE A 221 -1.05 5.73 7.85
N PRO A 222 -0.14 6.02 6.90
CA PRO A 222 0.35 7.38 6.73
C PRO A 222 -0.79 8.32 6.29
N SER A 223 -0.67 9.59 6.67
CA SER A 223 -1.77 10.56 6.59
C SER A 223 -1.31 11.98 6.39
N LEU A 224 -2.24 12.93 6.29
CA LEU A 224 -1.91 14.34 6.42
C LEU A 224 -2.40 14.87 7.77
N PRO A 225 -1.56 15.67 8.48
CA PRO A 225 -0.16 15.96 8.21
C PRO A 225 0.76 14.74 8.42
N GLY A 226 1.75 14.54 7.53
CA GLY A 226 2.55 13.30 7.46
C GLY A 226 3.52 13.02 8.61
N ASP A 227 3.86 14.05 9.38
CA ASP A 227 4.79 13.97 10.52
C ASP A 227 4.05 13.95 11.86
N THR A 228 2.72 13.90 11.88
CA THR A 228 1.94 13.97 13.13
C THR A 228 1.51 12.59 13.61
N LEU A 229 1.71 12.30 14.90
CA LEU A 229 1.19 11.07 15.50
C LEU A 229 -0.33 11.14 15.66
N ARG A 230 -1.00 10.15 15.11
CA ARG A 230 -2.46 10.00 15.16
C ARG A 230 -2.90 9.23 16.40
N LYS A 231 -3.93 9.73 17.10
CA LYS A 231 -4.48 9.05 18.29
C LYS A 231 -5.37 7.87 17.91
N GLU A 232 -5.87 7.87 16.67
CA GLU A 232 -6.79 6.88 16.13
C GLU A 232 -6.14 5.49 16.02
N VAL A 233 -4.80 5.42 15.97
CA VAL A 233 -4.07 4.13 15.94
C VAL A 233 -3.77 3.58 17.33
N PHE A 234 -4.08 4.29 18.42
CA PHE A 234 -3.73 3.84 19.77
C PHE A 234 -4.44 2.55 20.19
N PRO A 235 -5.76 2.38 19.97
CA PRO A 235 -6.43 1.11 20.28
C PRO A 235 -5.80 -0.08 19.54
N LEU A 236 -5.44 0.14 18.27
CA LEU A 236 -4.82 -0.87 17.44
C LEU A 236 -3.42 -1.27 17.94
N ALA A 237 -2.60 -0.29 18.31
CA ALA A 237 -1.28 -0.51 18.92
C ALA A 237 -1.38 -1.29 20.23
N ILE A 238 -2.37 -0.98 21.06
CA ILE A 238 -2.61 -1.66 22.34
C ILE A 238 -3.00 -3.12 22.10
N HIS A 239 -3.94 -3.40 21.20
CA HIS A 239 -4.32 -4.79 20.88
C HIS A 239 -3.12 -5.61 20.36
N GLN A 240 -2.28 -5.00 19.51
CA GLN A 240 -1.08 -5.66 19.00
C GLN A 240 -0.02 -5.89 20.08
N ALA A 241 0.12 -4.98 21.04
CA ALA A 241 1.01 -5.16 22.19
C ALA A 241 0.55 -6.32 23.08
N GLU A 242 -0.76 -6.51 23.22
CA GLU A 242 -1.37 -7.67 23.92
C GLU A 242 -1.30 -8.99 23.12
N GLY A 243 -0.67 -8.99 21.94
CA GLY A 243 -0.52 -10.20 21.13
C GLY A 243 -1.74 -10.56 20.28
N LYS A 244 -2.68 -9.64 20.07
CA LYS A 244 -3.84 -9.88 19.21
C LYS A 244 -3.50 -9.71 17.73
N LYS A 245 -3.95 -10.68 16.93
CA LYS A 245 -3.88 -10.62 15.46
C LYS A 245 -4.95 -9.68 14.94
N MET A 246 -4.52 -8.62 14.24
CA MET A 246 -5.41 -7.60 13.69
C MET A 246 -5.47 -7.72 12.16
N ALA A 247 -6.67 -7.63 11.58
CA ALA A 247 -6.88 -7.66 10.13
C ALA A 247 -6.47 -6.32 9.50
N LEU A 248 -5.16 -6.07 9.40
CA LEU A 248 -4.61 -4.81 8.85
C LEU A 248 -4.77 -4.70 7.34
N ALA A 249 -4.66 -5.80 6.59
CA ALA A 249 -4.61 -5.77 5.14
C ALA A 249 -5.87 -5.13 4.50
N PRO A 250 -7.11 -5.44 4.94
CA PRO A 250 -8.31 -4.77 4.44
C PRO A 250 -8.29 -3.25 4.67
N ALA A 251 -7.85 -2.80 5.85
CA ALA A 251 -7.80 -1.37 6.18
C ALA A 251 -6.71 -0.64 5.38
N VAL A 252 -5.56 -1.28 5.18
CA VAL A 252 -4.46 -0.75 4.36
C VAL A 252 -4.88 -0.65 2.89
N LEU A 253 -5.53 -1.69 2.36
CA LEU A 253 -6.04 -1.70 0.99
C LEU A 253 -7.11 -0.62 0.77
N ALA A 254 -8.07 -0.51 1.69
CA ALA A 254 -9.09 0.54 1.64
C ALA A 254 -8.47 1.95 1.69
N SER A 255 -7.45 2.14 2.54
CA SER A 255 -6.69 3.39 2.59
C SER A 255 -5.98 3.67 1.27
N LEU A 256 -5.37 2.66 0.64
CA LEU A 256 -4.70 2.80 -0.65
C LEU A 256 -5.68 3.25 -1.74
N TYR A 257 -6.79 2.53 -1.90
CA TYR A 257 -7.81 2.83 -2.89
C TYR A 257 -8.38 4.23 -2.72
N ARG A 258 -8.72 4.60 -1.47
CA ARG A 258 -9.17 5.97 -1.16
C ARG A 258 -8.17 7.03 -1.60
N ASN A 259 -6.88 6.83 -1.34
CA ASN A 259 -5.85 7.82 -1.70
C ASN A 259 -5.62 7.91 -3.22
N LEU A 260 -5.74 6.82 -3.96
CA LEU A 260 -5.71 6.84 -5.44
C LEU A 260 -6.93 7.57 -6.01
N SER A 261 -8.11 7.33 -5.43
CA SER A 261 -9.35 8.03 -5.80
C SER A 261 -9.26 9.52 -5.53
N LEU A 262 -8.79 9.92 -4.34
CA LEU A 262 -8.58 11.33 -4.00
C LEU A 262 -7.57 12.01 -4.95
N LEU A 263 -6.48 11.32 -5.29
CA LEU A 263 -5.51 11.82 -6.27
C LEU A 263 -6.19 12.09 -7.63
N LYS A 264 -7.04 11.17 -8.10
CA LYS A 264 -7.76 11.36 -9.36
C LYS A 264 -8.76 12.52 -9.29
N GLU A 265 -9.56 12.61 -8.25
CA GLU A 265 -10.55 13.69 -8.06
C GLU A 265 -9.87 15.07 -7.98
N GLN A 266 -8.76 15.18 -7.25
CA GLN A 266 -7.98 16.41 -7.14
C GLN A 266 -7.30 16.81 -8.46
N ALA A 267 -6.95 15.84 -9.30
CA ALA A 267 -6.42 16.09 -10.64
C ALA A 267 -7.47 16.67 -11.58
N VAL A 268 -8.70 16.14 -11.54
CA VAL A 268 -9.82 16.63 -12.36
C VAL A 268 -10.25 18.04 -11.95
N THR A 269 -10.28 18.30 -10.64
CA THR A 269 -10.75 19.58 -10.07
C THR A 269 -9.74 20.73 -10.19
N SER A 270 -8.60 20.52 -10.85
CA SER A 270 -7.59 21.57 -11.18
C SER A 270 -7.06 22.35 -9.97
N GLN A 271 -6.73 21.66 -8.88
CA GLN A 271 -6.15 22.29 -7.69
C GLN A 271 -4.67 22.68 -7.93
N GLU A 272 -4.19 23.84 -7.47
CA GLU A 272 -2.79 24.30 -7.71
C GLU A 272 -1.73 23.31 -7.21
N ALA A 273 -1.99 22.63 -6.09
CA ALA A 273 -1.14 21.57 -5.55
C ALA A 273 -1.99 20.40 -5.03
N ILE A 274 -1.64 19.19 -5.47
CA ILE A 274 -2.27 17.95 -5.03
C ILE A 274 -1.39 17.34 -3.96
N ILE A 275 -1.93 17.10 -2.77
CA ILE A 275 -1.19 16.48 -1.68
C ILE A 275 -1.71 15.07 -1.49
N VAL A 276 -0.85 14.09 -1.78
CA VAL A 276 -1.19 12.68 -1.64
C VAL A 276 -0.49 12.10 -0.43
N SER A 277 -1.26 11.35 0.34
CA SER A 277 -0.77 10.52 1.43
C SER A 277 -1.24 9.08 1.23
N GLY A 278 -0.80 8.13 2.05
CA GLY A 278 -1.20 6.73 1.96
C GLY A 278 -0.05 5.76 1.67
N PRO A 279 -0.31 4.45 1.75
CA PRO A 279 0.67 3.38 1.60
C PRO A 279 1.02 3.13 0.11
N LEU A 280 1.33 4.20 -0.63
CA LEU A 280 1.61 4.17 -2.06
C LEU A 280 2.88 3.37 -2.42
N GLN A 281 3.70 3.02 -1.41
CA GLN A 281 4.80 2.07 -1.55
C GLN A 281 4.30 0.72 -2.11
N LEU A 282 3.09 0.29 -1.74
CA LEU A 282 2.49 -0.96 -2.23
C LEU A 282 2.25 -0.93 -3.73
N VAL A 283 1.85 0.21 -4.30
CA VAL A 283 1.69 0.35 -5.76
C VAL A 283 3.05 0.29 -6.45
N HIS A 284 4.04 0.99 -5.91
CA HIS A 284 5.39 1.01 -6.47
C HIS A 284 6.05 -0.37 -6.46
N VAL A 285 5.96 -1.09 -5.35
CA VAL A 285 6.57 -2.43 -5.21
C VAL A 285 5.72 -3.47 -5.93
N GLY A 286 4.39 -3.38 -5.86
CA GLY A 286 3.47 -4.25 -6.57
C GLY A 286 3.79 -4.31 -8.05
N VAL A 287 3.95 -3.16 -8.71
CA VAL A 287 4.30 -3.12 -10.14
C VAL A 287 5.64 -3.80 -10.46
N LYS A 288 6.61 -3.80 -9.53
CA LYS A 288 7.88 -4.52 -9.72
C LYS A 288 7.74 -6.03 -9.51
N VAL A 289 6.88 -6.44 -8.58
CA VAL A 289 6.63 -7.86 -8.25
C VAL A 289 5.71 -8.52 -9.28
N PHE A 290 4.78 -7.76 -9.86
CA PHE A 290 3.98 -8.19 -11.01
C PHE A 290 4.89 -8.43 -12.23
N LYS A 291 5.43 -9.64 -12.36
CA LYS A 291 5.97 -10.15 -13.64
C LYS A 291 4.93 -10.10 -14.78
N ARG A 292 3.64 -9.89 -14.48
CA ARG A 292 2.57 -9.61 -15.45
C ARG A 292 2.64 -8.24 -16.13
N LEU A 293 3.50 -7.33 -15.68
CA LEU A 293 3.58 -5.94 -16.16
C LEU A 293 4.92 -5.58 -16.83
N GLU A 294 5.67 -6.54 -17.40
CA GLU A 294 6.81 -6.21 -18.29
C GLU A 294 6.38 -5.25 -19.43
N PHE A 295 5.11 -5.31 -19.85
CA PHE A 295 4.52 -4.37 -20.81
C PHE A 295 4.30 -2.95 -20.27
N LEU A 296 4.07 -2.78 -18.96
CA LEU A 296 3.88 -1.47 -18.35
C LEU A 296 5.20 -0.69 -18.31
N VAL A 297 6.33 -1.39 -18.10
CA VAL A 297 7.67 -0.78 -18.25
C VAL A 297 7.95 -0.42 -19.71
N LEU A 298 7.40 -1.11 -20.70
CA LEU A 298 7.58 -0.72 -22.12
C LEU A 298 6.66 0.45 -22.54
N VAL A 299 5.44 0.54 -22.03
CA VAL A 299 4.49 1.60 -22.38
C VAL A 299 4.72 2.87 -21.56
N VAL A 300 4.90 2.74 -20.24
CA VAL A 300 5.33 3.85 -19.37
C VAL A 300 6.81 4.16 -19.63
N GLY A 301 7.65 3.16 -19.91
CA GLY A 301 9.04 3.40 -20.28
C GLY A 301 9.23 4.04 -21.64
N LYS A 302 8.32 3.89 -22.61
CA LYS A 302 8.34 4.73 -23.82
C LYS A 302 8.03 6.20 -23.50
N LYS A 303 7.13 6.49 -22.54
CA LYS A 303 6.96 7.84 -21.98
C LYS A 303 8.22 8.32 -21.21
N VAL A 304 8.93 7.44 -20.50
CA VAL A 304 10.13 7.78 -19.71
C VAL A 304 11.42 7.87 -20.53
N CYS A 305 11.58 7.09 -21.60
CA CYS A 305 12.76 7.10 -22.46
C CYS A 305 12.80 8.32 -23.39
N ASN A 306 11.65 8.95 -23.68
CA ASN A 306 11.60 10.25 -24.35
C ASN A 306 12.01 11.43 -23.44
N LEU A 307 12.44 11.19 -22.20
CA LEU A 307 13.01 12.22 -21.30
C LEU A 307 14.53 12.41 -21.47
N LYS A 308 15.18 11.75 -22.44
CA LYS A 308 16.61 11.90 -22.75
C LYS A 308 16.91 12.11 -24.24
N SER A 309 16.16 12.98 -24.90
CA SER A 309 16.62 13.64 -26.14
C SER A 309 16.33 15.12 -26.07
#